data_AF-A0A2S4Y1N6-F1
#
_entry.id   AF-A0A2S4Y1N6-F1
#
_cell.length_a   1.000
_cell.length_b   1.000
_cell.length_c   1.000
_cell.angle_alpha   90.00
_cell.angle_beta   90.00
_cell.angle_gamma   90.00
#
_symmetry.space_group_name_H-M   'P 1'
#
loop_
_entity.id
_entity.type
_entity.pdbx_description
1 polymer ?
#
loop_
_entity_poly.entity_id
_entity_poly.type
_entity_poly.pdbx_seq_one_letter_code
_entity_poly.pdbx_strand_id
1 'polypeptide(L)'
;LRAEADPHGPGTARLVADLEADEDFRRLWARHDARPSRDELKRFVHPVVGELALRRQALTVGGAEEQVIIAYQAAPGSPSEAALARLF
;
A
#
# COMPACT_ATOMS: atom_id res chain seq x y z
N LEU A 1 5.95 7.83 -1.51
CA LEU A 1 6.99 7.51 -0.52
C LEU A 1 6.72 8.43 0.66
N ARG A 2 6.83 7.96 1.91
CA ARG A 2 6.96 8.90 3.04
C ARG A 2 8.13 9.80 2.67
N ALA A 3 7.88 11.09 2.46
CA ALA A 3 8.89 12.01 1.97
C ALA A 3 10.02 12.24 2.99
N GLU A 4 9.87 11.74 4.22
CA GLU A 4 10.73 12.09 5.36
C GLU A 4 11.42 10.91 6.07
N ALA A 5 11.18 9.65 5.65
CA ALA A 5 11.96 8.55 6.20
C ALA A 5 13.31 8.49 5.47
N ASP A 6 14.39 8.96 6.10
CA ASP A 6 15.75 8.79 5.60
C ASP A 6 16.01 7.29 5.38
N PRO A 7 16.18 6.83 4.13
CA PRO A 7 16.45 5.42 3.83
C PRO A 7 17.74 4.92 4.47
N HIS A 8 18.66 5.83 4.80
CA HIS A 8 19.95 5.55 5.43
C HIS A 8 19.97 5.91 6.92
N GLY A 9 18.84 6.34 7.48
CA GLY A 9 18.73 6.70 8.88
C GLY A 9 18.79 5.47 9.81
N PRO A 10 19.30 5.63 11.04
CA PRO A 10 19.45 4.51 11.99
C PRO A 10 18.12 3.84 12.35
N GLY A 11 17.00 4.57 12.33
CA GLY A 11 15.67 4.01 12.55
C GLY A 11 15.23 3.06 11.43
N THR A 12 15.50 3.42 10.17
CA THR A 12 15.23 2.57 9.01
C THR A 12 16.10 1.31 9.04
N ALA A 13 17.39 1.45 9.34
CA ALA A 13 18.31 0.32 9.45
C ALA A 13 17.87 -0.68 10.53
N ARG A 14 17.45 -0.19 11.71
CA ARG A 14 16.92 -1.04 12.77
C ARG A 14 15.64 -1.78 12.34
N LEU A 15 14.70 -1.08 11.71
CA LEU A 15 13.47 -1.69 11.24
C LEU A 15 13.74 -2.80 10.22
N VAL A 16 14.67 -2.57 9.28
CA VAL A 16 15.07 -3.61 8.31
C VAL A 16 15.64 -4.82 9.02
N ALA A 17 16.54 -4.62 9.99
CA ALA A 17 17.11 -5.72 10.78
C ALA A 17 16.05 -6.51 11.56
N ASP A 18 15.06 -5.84 12.14
CA ASP A 18 13.95 -6.49 12.84
C ASP A 18 13.09 -7.33 11.88
N LEU A 19 12.89 -6.85 10.64
CA LEU A 19 12.12 -7.55 9.60
C LEU A 19 12.89 -8.70 8.93
N GLU A 20 14.23 -8.75 9.03
CA GLU A 20 15.03 -9.86 8.48
C GLU A 20 14.73 -11.21 9.15
N ALA A 21 14.09 -11.24 10.31
CA ALA A 21 13.61 -12.49 10.91
C ALA A 21 12.51 -13.18 10.08
N ASP A 22 11.78 -12.43 9.24
CA ASP A 22 10.74 -12.94 8.36
C ASP A 22 11.35 -13.42 7.03
N GLU A 23 11.13 -14.70 6.70
CA GLU A 23 11.67 -15.30 5.47
C GLU A 23 11.11 -14.67 4.20
N ASP A 24 9.83 -14.33 4.18
CA ASP A 24 9.17 -13.71 3.04
C ASP A 24 9.71 -12.29 2.84
N PHE A 25 9.89 -11.53 3.94
CA PHE A 25 10.52 -10.23 3.87
C PHE A 25 11.93 -10.33 3.31
N ARG A 26 12.81 -11.20 3.85
CA ARG A 26 14.18 -11.35 3.33
C ARG A 26 14.19 -11.68 1.84
N ARG A 27 13.35 -12.64 1.42
CA ARG A 27 13.26 -13.07 0.02
C ARG A 27 12.83 -11.93 -0.90
N LEU A 28 11.86 -11.12 -0.48
CA LEU A 28 11.38 -9.98 -1.26
C LEU A 28 12.37 -8.81 -1.23
N TRP A 29 12.96 -8.51 -0.07
CA TRP A 29 13.90 -7.40 0.12
C TRP A 29 15.16 -7.56 -0.72
N ALA A 30 15.70 -8.78 -0.82
CA ALA A 30 16.87 -9.11 -1.63
C ALA A 30 16.69 -8.82 -3.14
N ARG A 31 15.44 -8.68 -3.61
CA ARG A 31 15.16 -8.36 -5.02
C ARG A 31 15.36 -6.89 -5.35
N HIS A 32 15.43 -6.02 -4.34
CA HIS A 32 15.57 -4.57 -4.50
C HIS A 32 14.58 -3.94 -5.50
N ASP A 33 13.38 -4.51 -5.62
CA ASP A 33 12.38 -4.10 -6.60
C ASP A 33 11.25 -3.24 -6.00
N ALA A 34 11.48 -2.70 -4.80
CA ALA A 34 10.60 -1.74 -4.17
C ALA A 34 10.45 -0.47 -5.02
N ARG A 35 9.22 -0.18 -5.44
CA ARG A 35 8.91 1.00 -6.24
C ARG A 35 8.24 2.07 -5.39
N PRO A 36 8.42 3.36 -5.73
CA PRO A 36 7.60 4.41 -5.17
C PRO A 36 6.12 4.07 -5.30
N SER A 37 5.40 4.22 -4.19
CA SER A 37 3.95 4.18 -4.21
C SER A 37 3.42 5.22 -5.20
N ARG A 38 2.65 4.77 -6.20
CA ARG A 38 2.00 5.62 -7.19
C ARG A 38 0.49 5.50 -7.08
N ASP A 39 -0.21 6.48 -7.63
CA ASP A 39 -1.62 6.34 -7.95
C ASP A 39 -1.74 5.29 -9.06
N GLU A 40 -2.48 4.23 -8.78
CA GLU A 40 -2.46 3.02 -9.59
C GLU A 40 -3.79 2.27 -9.47
N LEU A 41 -4.20 1.59 -10.54
CA LEU A 41 -5.26 0.60 -10.47
C LEU A 41 -4.70 -0.70 -9.86
N LYS A 42 -5.12 -1.01 -8.64
CA LYS A 42 -4.78 -2.27 -7.98
C LYS A 42 -5.86 -3.31 -8.24
N ARG A 43 -5.42 -4.52 -8.60
CA ARG A 43 -6.28 -5.69 -8.74
C ARG A 43 -6.10 -6.59 -7.53
N PHE A 44 -7.19 -6.96 -6.89
CA PHE A 44 -7.23 -7.86 -5.75
C PHE A 44 -8.11 -9.05 -6.08
N VAL A 45 -7.78 -10.20 -5.49
CA VAL A 45 -8.68 -11.36 -5.44
C VAL A 45 -9.16 -11.47 -4.00
N HIS A 46 -10.34 -10.92 -3.72
CA HIS A 46 -10.93 -10.96 -2.38
C HIS A 46 -11.64 -12.31 -2.16
N PRO A 47 -11.41 -13.00 -1.04
CA PRO A 47 -11.94 -14.36 -0.83
C PRO A 47 -13.47 -14.45 -0.86
N VAL A 48 -14.18 -13.36 -0.53
CA VAL A 48 -15.66 -13.32 -0.45
C VAL A 48 -16.32 -12.79 -1.73
N VAL A 49 -15.75 -11.73 -2.34
CA VAL A 49 -16.42 -11.01 -3.44
C VAL A 49 -15.72 -11.15 -4.79
N GLY A 50 -14.63 -11.95 -4.83
CA GLY A 50 -13.86 -12.20 -6.04
C GLY A 50 -12.98 -11.02 -6.42
N GLU A 51 -12.86 -10.78 -7.73
CA GLU A 51 -11.98 -9.75 -8.26
C GLU A 51 -12.44 -8.32 -7.93
N LEU A 52 -11.50 -7.49 -7.48
CA LEU A 52 -11.70 -6.06 -7.25
C LEU A 52 -10.64 -5.26 -8.01
N ALA A 53 -11.08 -4.32 -8.85
CA ALA A 53 -10.24 -3.33 -9.49
C ALA A 53 -10.45 -1.97 -8.80
N LEU A 54 -9.48 -1.56 -7.99
CA LEU A 54 -9.59 -0.36 -7.15
C LEU A 54 -8.49 0.63 -7.50
N ARG A 55 -8.88 1.88 -7.78
CA ARG A 55 -7.93 2.97 -7.90
C ARG A 55 -7.43 3.34 -6.51
N ARG A 56 -6.11 3.25 -6.35
CA ARG A 56 -5.41 3.65 -5.13
C ARG A 56 -4.97 5.10 -5.25
N GLN A 57 -5.22 5.89 -4.21
CA GLN A 57 -4.75 7.27 -4.09
C GLN A 57 -4.06 7.48 -2.74
N ALA A 58 -2.98 8.25 -2.74
CA ALA A 58 -2.34 8.74 -1.52
C ALA A 58 -2.66 10.22 -1.34
N LEU A 59 -3.29 10.56 -0.21
CA LEU A 59 -3.74 11.92 0.11
C LEU A 59 -2.96 12.42 1.33
N THR A 60 -2.34 13.59 1.23
CA THR A 60 -1.68 14.25 2.37
C THR A 60 -2.71 14.89 3.30
N VAL A 61 -2.40 14.95 4.60
CA VAL A 61 -3.28 15.55 5.60
C VAL A 61 -2.73 16.93 5.98
N GLY A 62 -3.48 17.99 5.66
CA GLY A 62 -3.07 19.35 5.97
C GLY A 62 -2.87 19.53 7.48
N GLY A 63 -1.70 20.02 7.88
CA GLY A 63 -1.33 20.20 9.29
C GLY A 63 -0.81 18.93 9.98
N ALA A 64 -0.70 17.80 9.26
CA ALA A 64 -0.09 16.57 9.72
C ALA A 64 0.72 15.93 8.59
N GLU A 65 1.86 16.55 8.25
CA GLU A 65 2.69 16.19 7.09
C GLU A 65 3.26 14.76 7.16
N GLU A 66 3.39 14.20 8.36
CA GLU A 66 3.81 12.80 8.58
C GLU A 66 2.69 11.77 8.31
N GLN A 67 1.46 12.23 8.11
CA GLN A 67 0.27 11.40 7.89
C GLN A 67 -0.17 11.42 6.44
N VAL A 68 -0.54 10.23 5.96
CA VAL A 68 -1.07 10.03 4.61
C VAL A 68 -2.28 9.11 4.70
N ILE A 69 -3.38 9.50 4.08
CA ILE A 69 -4.56 8.66 3.89
C ILE A 69 -4.38 7.88 2.58
N ILE A 70 -4.47 6.55 2.65
CA ILE A 70 -4.51 5.70 1.47
C ILE A 70 -5.96 5.31 1.19
N ALA A 71 -6.52 5.85 0.12
CA ALA A 71 -7.86 5.53 -0.32
C ALA A 71 -7.83 4.51 -1.47
N TYR A 72 -8.71 3.50 -1.40
CA TYR A 72 -8.98 2.57 -2.49
C TYR A 72 -10.43 2.76 -2.93
N GLN A 73 -10.64 3.09 -4.20
CA GLN A 73 -11.96 3.40 -4.75
C GLN A 73 -12.25 2.57 -5.98
N ALA A 74 -13.42 1.93 -6.01
CA ALA A 74 -13.94 1.35 -7.24
C ALA A 74 -14.41 2.47 -8.19
N ALA A 75 -14.40 2.20 -9.50
CA ALA A 75 -15.02 3.12 -10.45
C ALA A 75 -16.55 3.11 -10.25
N PRO A 76 -17.23 4.28 -10.28
CA PRO A 76 -18.69 4.33 -10.16
C PRO A 76 -19.40 3.48 -11.22
N GLY A 77 -20.46 2.77 -10.82
CA GLY A 77 -21.22 1.84 -11.65
C GLY A 77 -20.47 0.55 -12.01
N SER A 78 -19.23 0.34 -11.54
CA SER A 78 -18.46 -0.85 -11.90
C SER A 78 -18.89 -2.09 -11.11
N PRO A 79 -18.61 -3.31 -11.62
CA PRO A 79 -18.77 -4.53 -10.83
C PRO A 79 -18.00 -4.50 -9.51
N SER A 80 -16.84 -3.83 -9.49
CA SER A 80 -16.05 -3.64 -8.27
C SER A 80 -16.70 -2.71 -7.26
N GLU A 81 -17.54 -1.74 -7.68
CA GLU A 81 -18.32 -0.91 -6.74
C GLU A 81 -19.38 -1.76 -6.03
N ALA A 82 -20.17 -2.52 -6.80
CA ALA A 82 -21.16 -3.44 -6.25
C ALA A 82 -20.53 -4.56 -5.40
N ALA A 83 -19.33 -5.02 -5.74
CA ALA A 83 -18.57 -5.99 -4.94
C ALA A 83 -18.04 -5.39 -3.64
N LEU A 84 -17.44 -4.20 -3.70
CA LEU A 84 -16.92 -3.50 -2.53
C LEU A 84 -18.04 -3.15 -1.53
N ALA A 85 -19.21 -2.74 -2.01
CA ALA A 85 -20.37 -2.44 -1.15
C ALA A 85 -20.88 -3.63 -0.33
N ARG A 86 -20.57 -4.87 -0.74
CA ARG A 86 -20.93 -6.10 -0.02
C ARG A 86 -19.95 -6.48 1.11
N LEU A 87 -18.87 -5.72 1.28
CA LEU A 87 -17.86 -5.93 2.34
C LEU A 87 -18.08 -5.06 3.58
N PHE A 88 -19.07 -4.17 3.55
CA PHE A 88 -19.51 -3.34 4.67
C PHE A 88 -20.83 -3.88 5.23
#